data_AF-A0A9D9WEM7-F1
#
_entry.id   AF-A0A9D9WEM7-F1
#
_cell.length_a   1.000
_cell.length_b   1.000
_cell.length_c   1.000
_cell.angle_alpha   90.00
_cell.angle_beta   90.00
_cell.angle_gamma   90.00
#
_symmetry.space_group_name_H-M   'P 1'
#
loop_
_entity.id
_entity.type
_entity.pdbx_description
1 polymer ?
#
loop_
_entity_poly.entity_id
_entity_poly.type
_entity_poly.pdbx_seq_one_letter_code
_entity_poly.pdbx_strand_id
1 'polypeptide(L)'
;MFSHQHYVGAGSRTIQPYFVLSTESTYCKKVVADSPISHFYSFVADRSAGQAFAVPDASVDVLFLCDPDEPKVRVCGSTVTAKLVELQTNKRYFGVRFRPGFIPSFIPLASRDLVGAEVALQDIDSQGQQLLGQISSAQGFDQQVAYFMRQYGHRLARQQSPLCAQVSALILSRHGDVRIHELEAYTGYSSRYINKTFTEHFGLSPKQYCLIVRFQHTLQQLTQANPMSLTNLALEQGYADQSHFLREFKKFAALAPTKFVQALSQSHYQARILLSAYE
;
A
#
# COMPACT_ATOMS: atom_id res chain seq x y z
N MET A 1 28.65 -16.74 19.73
CA MET A 1 27.88 -15.54 20.13
C MET A 1 27.71 -14.62 18.93
N PHE A 2 26.95 -15.07 17.93
CA PHE A 2 26.46 -14.24 16.82
C PHE A 2 25.01 -14.68 16.59
N SER A 3 24.08 -13.97 17.22
CA SER A 3 22.66 -14.22 17.07
C SER A 3 22.19 -13.70 15.71
N HIS A 4 22.14 -14.61 14.73
CA HIS A 4 21.29 -14.45 13.57
C HIS A 4 19.82 -14.46 14.02
N GLN A 5 19.30 -13.27 14.37
CA GLN A 5 17.86 -13.03 14.29
C GLN A 5 17.47 -13.10 12.82
N HIS A 6 16.97 -14.28 12.42
CA HIS A 6 16.45 -14.54 11.11
C HIS A 6 15.25 -13.61 10.86
N TYR A 7 15.41 -12.78 9.84
CA TYR A 7 14.47 -11.83 9.25
C TYR A 7 13.27 -12.53 8.57
N VAL A 8 12.60 -13.43 9.28
CA VAL A 8 11.39 -14.12 8.81
C VAL A 8 10.18 -13.41 9.44
N GLY A 9 9.60 -12.45 8.71
CA GLY A 9 8.41 -11.72 9.18
C GLY A 9 8.10 -10.38 8.48
N ALA A 10 8.99 -9.87 7.63
CA ALA A 10 8.77 -8.64 6.86
C ALA A 10 8.19 -8.95 5.47
N GLY A 11 7.01 -9.56 5.39
CA GLY A 11 6.25 -9.60 4.14
C GLY A 11 5.97 -8.17 3.65
N SER A 12 6.33 -7.84 2.41
CA SER A 12 6.14 -6.54 1.72
C SER A 12 5.03 -5.65 2.27
N ARG A 13 5.38 -4.74 3.19
CA ARG A 13 4.45 -3.72 3.69
C ARG A 13 4.72 -2.42 2.96
N THR A 14 3.91 -2.17 1.95
CA THR A 14 3.95 -0.91 1.21
C THR A 14 3.51 0.25 2.08
N ILE A 15 3.91 1.46 1.69
CA ILE A 15 3.66 2.69 2.42
C ILE A 15 2.99 3.75 1.53
N GLN A 16 2.14 4.55 2.16
CA GLN A 16 1.56 5.77 1.61
C GLN A 16 2.08 6.95 2.43
N PRO A 17 3.27 7.49 2.09
CA PRO A 17 3.94 8.48 2.93
C PRO A 17 3.11 9.76 3.07
N TYR A 18 2.34 10.12 2.04
CA TYR A 18 1.52 11.33 2.08
C TYR A 18 0.39 11.26 3.10
N PHE A 19 -0.15 10.08 3.44
CA PHE A 19 -1.15 10.00 4.51
C PHE A 19 -0.54 10.36 5.87
N VAL A 20 0.71 9.97 6.14
CA VAL A 20 1.45 10.36 7.35
C VAL A 20 1.83 11.84 7.31
N LEU A 21 2.30 12.34 6.16
CA LEU A 21 2.66 13.75 5.96
C LEU A 21 1.46 14.68 6.12
N SER A 22 0.27 14.23 5.74
CA SER A 22 -1.00 14.97 5.84
C SER A 22 -1.74 14.73 7.15
N THR A 23 -1.11 14.10 8.14
CA THR A 23 -1.71 13.85 9.46
C THR A 23 -1.41 14.99 10.43
N GLU A 24 -2.41 15.42 11.21
CA GLU A 24 -2.29 16.50 12.20
C GLU A 24 -1.24 16.21 13.28
N SER A 25 -1.23 14.99 13.81
CA SER A 25 -0.32 14.60 14.91
C SER A 25 0.12 13.14 14.79
N THR A 26 -0.82 12.20 14.87
CA THR A 26 -0.52 10.77 14.96
C THR A 26 -1.19 9.96 13.87
N TYR A 27 -0.37 9.20 13.13
CA TYR A 27 -0.78 8.14 12.22
C TYR A 27 -0.68 6.80 12.94
N CYS A 28 -1.83 6.28 13.38
CA CYS A 28 -1.91 4.96 14.00
C CYS A 28 -1.79 3.88 12.93
N LYS A 29 -0.97 2.87 13.16
CA LYS A 29 -0.78 1.72 12.28
C LYS A 29 -0.80 0.45 13.11
N LYS A 30 -1.78 -0.42 12.85
CA LYS A 30 -1.88 -1.73 13.49
C LYS A 30 -1.61 -2.84 12.47
N VAL A 31 -0.49 -3.52 12.65
CA VAL A 31 0.00 -4.58 11.77
C VAL A 31 -0.71 -5.89 12.07
N VAL A 32 -1.06 -6.65 11.02
CA VAL A 32 -1.62 -8.00 11.18
C VAL A 32 -0.61 -9.04 10.65
N ALA A 33 -0.15 -9.92 11.53
CA ALA A 33 0.71 -11.04 11.15
C ALA A 33 -0.08 -12.07 10.33
N ASP A 34 0.57 -12.73 9.38
CA ASP A 34 0.02 -13.88 8.63
C ASP A 34 -1.38 -13.69 8.02
N SER A 35 -1.76 -12.45 7.76
CA SER A 35 -3.07 -12.08 7.22
C SER A 35 -2.97 -11.48 5.82
N PRO A 36 -3.96 -11.69 4.94
CA PRO A 36 -4.09 -10.91 3.71
C PRO A 36 -4.18 -9.40 3.94
N ILE A 37 -4.59 -8.97 5.14
CA ILE A 37 -4.48 -7.58 5.58
C ILE A 37 -3.02 -7.30 5.93
N SER A 38 -2.43 -6.29 5.29
CA SER A 38 -1.10 -5.78 5.63
C SER A 38 -1.13 -5.07 6.97
N HIS A 39 -2.07 -4.13 7.12
CA HIS A 39 -2.30 -3.38 8.34
C HIS A 39 -3.61 -2.61 8.28
N PHE A 40 -4.11 -2.25 9.47
CA PHE A 40 -5.07 -1.18 9.67
C PHE A 40 -4.33 0.14 9.92
N TYR A 41 -4.96 1.25 9.59
CA TYR A 41 -4.44 2.57 9.93
C TYR A 41 -5.55 3.56 10.27
N SER A 42 -5.21 4.59 11.06
CA SER A 42 -6.10 5.73 11.30
C SER A 42 -5.29 7.00 11.48
N PHE A 43 -5.84 8.11 10.99
CA PHE A 43 -5.25 9.44 11.15
C PHE A 43 -6.32 10.52 11.07
N VAL A 44 -5.99 11.73 11.52
CA VAL A 44 -6.80 12.94 11.30
C VAL A 44 -6.07 13.81 10.29
N ALA A 45 -6.75 14.19 9.22
CA ALA A 45 -6.15 15.01 8.17
C ALA A 45 -5.89 16.44 8.67
N ASP A 46 -4.67 16.95 8.49
CA ASP A 46 -4.30 18.31 8.89
C ASP A 46 -4.87 19.40 7.96
N ARG A 47 -4.65 20.68 8.28
CA ARG A 47 -5.14 21.81 7.47
C ARG A 47 -4.46 21.95 6.11
N SER A 48 -3.24 21.41 5.95
CA SER A 48 -2.52 21.35 4.67
C SER A 48 -2.86 20.10 3.84
N ALA A 49 -3.67 19.19 4.37
CA ALA A 49 -3.99 17.90 3.77
C ALA A 49 -4.91 17.96 2.55
N GLY A 50 -5.49 19.13 2.24
CA GLY A 50 -6.50 19.30 1.20
C GLY A 50 -6.13 18.69 -0.17
N GLN A 51 -4.84 18.46 -0.41
CA GLN A 51 -4.30 17.76 -1.58
C GLN A 51 -3.15 16.81 -1.19
N ALA A 52 -3.48 15.59 -0.75
CA ALA A 52 -2.51 14.52 -0.54
C ALA A 52 -2.31 13.70 -1.82
N PHE A 53 -1.33 12.78 -1.83
CA PHE A 53 -1.12 11.87 -2.96
C PHE A 53 -1.19 10.40 -2.55
N ALA A 54 -1.91 9.59 -3.30
CA ALA A 54 -1.74 8.14 -3.31
C ALA A 54 -0.62 7.78 -4.29
N VAL A 55 0.37 7.01 -3.83
CA VAL A 55 1.49 6.52 -4.64
C VAL A 55 1.31 5.05 -5.03
N PRO A 56 1.97 4.56 -6.09
CA PRO A 56 1.85 3.17 -6.50
C PRO A 56 2.35 2.18 -5.44
N ASP A 57 1.57 1.17 -5.14
CA ASP A 57 1.84 0.18 -4.09
C ASP A 57 1.27 -1.23 -4.35
N ALA A 58 0.64 -1.44 -5.52
CA ALA A 58 -0.07 -2.65 -5.92
C ALA A 58 -1.06 -3.21 -4.88
N SER A 59 -1.50 -2.37 -3.93
CA SER A 59 -2.39 -2.73 -2.84
C SER A 59 -3.83 -2.27 -3.15
N VAL A 60 -4.78 -2.85 -2.42
CA VAL A 60 -6.16 -2.33 -2.36
C VAL A 60 -6.40 -1.89 -0.92
N ASP A 61 -7.01 -0.72 -0.78
CA ASP A 61 -7.36 -0.16 0.51
C ASP A 61 -8.90 -0.03 0.61
N VAL A 62 -9.47 -0.32 1.77
CA VAL A 62 -10.81 0.15 2.13
C VAL A 62 -10.63 1.36 3.04
N LEU A 63 -10.99 2.55 2.55
CA LEU A 63 -10.80 3.82 3.24
C LEU A 63 -12.15 4.39 3.68
N PHE A 64 -12.26 4.63 4.98
CA PHE A 64 -13.41 5.24 5.63
C PHE A 64 -13.10 6.69 5.97
N LEU A 65 -13.92 7.62 5.50
CA LEU A 65 -14.06 8.96 6.05
C LEU A 65 -15.06 8.88 7.21
N CYS A 66 -14.56 9.01 8.44
CA CYS A 66 -15.34 8.96 9.67
C CYS A 66 -15.84 10.36 10.03
N ASP A 67 -16.69 10.92 9.17
CA ASP A 67 -17.38 12.19 9.40
C ASP A 67 -18.77 11.91 10.03
N PRO A 68 -19.13 12.53 11.17
CA PRO A 68 -20.47 12.39 11.73
C PRO A 68 -21.60 12.83 10.77
N ASP A 69 -21.35 13.82 9.91
CA ASP A 69 -22.37 14.42 9.05
C ASP A 69 -22.48 13.70 7.70
N GLU A 70 -21.33 13.34 7.10
CA GLU A 70 -21.25 12.74 5.77
C GLU A 70 -20.22 11.60 5.72
N PRO A 71 -20.46 10.47 6.43
CA PRO A 71 -19.52 9.36 6.43
C PRO A 71 -19.45 8.70 5.05
N LYS A 72 -18.26 8.29 4.62
CA LYS A 72 -18.04 7.63 3.32
C LYS A 72 -17.11 6.43 3.48
N VAL A 73 -17.33 5.39 2.68
CA VAL A 73 -16.40 4.27 2.54
C VAL A 73 -16.11 4.00 1.07
N ARG A 74 -14.82 3.90 0.73
CA ARG A 74 -14.37 3.61 -0.63
C ARG A 74 -13.39 2.45 -0.65
N VAL A 75 -13.49 1.63 -1.68
CA VAL A 75 -12.45 0.71 -2.11
C VAL A 75 -11.56 1.46 -3.11
N CYS A 76 -10.29 1.60 -2.75
CA CYS A 76 -9.28 2.30 -3.53
C CYS A 76 -8.26 1.29 -4.03
N GLY A 77 -8.17 1.07 -5.34
CA GLY A 77 -7.12 0.23 -5.90
C GLY A 77 -5.85 1.02 -6.20
N SER A 78 -4.74 0.29 -6.34
CA SER A 78 -3.43 0.91 -6.51
C SER A 78 -3.34 1.79 -7.75
N THR A 79 -2.59 2.88 -7.63
CA THR A 79 -2.30 3.79 -8.73
C THR A 79 -1.06 3.32 -9.49
N VAL A 80 -0.94 3.72 -10.76
CA VAL A 80 0.28 3.45 -11.57
C VAL A 80 1.26 4.63 -11.58
N THR A 81 0.81 5.79 -11.10
CA THR A 81 1.56 7.02 -10.85
C THR A 81 0.99 7.70 -9.62
N ALA A 82 1.65 8.73 -9.08
CA ALA A 82 1.03 9.54 -8.04
C ALA A 82 -0.34 10.05 -8.51
N LYS A 83 -1.37 9.89 -7.67
CA LYS A 83 -2.74 10.37 -7.89
C LYS A 83 -3.12 11.28 -6.74
N LEU A 84 -3.74 12.41 -7.06
CA LEU A 84 -4.28 13.33 -6.05
C LEU A 84 -5.38 12.61 -5.25
N VAL A 85 -5.34 12.78 -3.93
CA VAL A 85 -6.38 12.33 -2.99
C VAL A 85 -6.84 13.55 -2.22
N GLU A 86 -8.13 13.86 -2.34
CA GLU A 86 -8.76 14.96 -1.61
C GLU A 86 -9.12 14.48 -0.20
N LEU A 87 -8.33 14.94 0.78
CA LEU A 87 -8.62 14.71 2.19
C LEU A 87 -9.38 15.90 2.76
N GLN A 88 -10.38 15.61 3.57
CA GLN A 88 -11.15 16.63 4.27
C GLN A 88 -10.45 17.00 5.57
N THR A 89 -10.07 18.26 5.69
CA THR A 89 -9.38 18.84 6.85
C THR A 89 -10.12 18.57 8.17
N ASN A 90 -9.38 18.21 9.21
CA ASN A 90 -9.85 17.89 10.56
C ASN A 90 -10.85 16.72 10.60
N LYS A 91 -10.92 15.90 9.55
CA LYS A 91 -11.74 14.68 9.54
C LYS A 91 -10.86 13.46 9.80
N ARG A 92 -11.45 12.47 10.49
CA ARG A 92 -10.79 11.21 10.81
C ARG A 92 -10.93 10.24 9.65
N TYR A 93 -9.83 9.59 9.32
CA TYR A 93 -9.79 8.48 8.40
C TYR A 93 -9.44 7.19 9.14
N PHE A 94 -10.09 6.11 8.72
CA PHE A 94 -9.74 4.74 9.10
C PHE A 94 -9.57 3.94 7.83
N GLY A 95 -8.51 3.14 7.72
CA GLY A 95 -8.27 2.36 6.52
C GLY A 95 -7.78 0.96 6.81
N VAL A 96 -8.12 0.08 5.88
CA VAL A 96 -7.69 -1.32 5.86
C VAL A 96 -6.90 -1.53 4.59
N ARG A 97 -5.61 -1.83 4.72
CA ARG A 97 -4.75 -2.13 3.57
C ARG A 97 -4.57 -3.63 3.39
N PHE A 98 -4.85 -4.12 2.20
CA PHE A 98 -4.51 -5.48 1.82
C PHE A 98 -3.07 -5.58 1.31
N ARG A 99 -2.48 -6.78 1.41
CA ARG A 99 -1.17 -7.07 0.82
C ARG A 99 -1.21 -6.88 -0.70
N PRO A 100 -0.08 -6.49 -1.32
CA PRO A 100 -0.05 -6.30 -2.77
C PRO A 100 -0.57 -7.52 -3.54
N GLY A 101 -1.45 -7.27 -4.51
CA GLY A 101 -2.09 -8.31 -5.33
C GLY A 101 -3.15 -9.15 -4.63
N PHE A 102 -3.49 -8.84 -3.39
CA PHE A 102 -4.59 -9.48 -2.67
C PHE A 102 -5.87 -8.67 -2.80
N ILE A 103 -6.94 -9.31 -3.27
CA ILE A 103 -8.29 -8.73 -3.35
C ILE A 103 -9.24 -9.64 -2.56
N PRO A 104 -9.86 -9.16 -1.46
CA PRO A 104 -10.79 -9.96 -0.67
C PRO A 104 -12.05 -10.33 -1.46
N SER A 105 -12.73 -11.40 -1.05
CA SER A 105 -13.88 -11.94 -1.81
C SER A 105 -15.13 -11.05 -1.77
N PHE A 106 -15.20 -10.11 -0.83
CA PHE A 106 -16.28 -9.12 -0.77
C PHE A 106 -16.14 -7.99 -1.81
N ILE A 107 -15.04 -7.95 -2.57
CA ILE A 107 -14.88 -7.05 -3.70
C ILE A 107 -15.08 -7.88 -4.97
N PRO A 108 -16.30 -7.88 -5.57
CA PRO A 108 -16.64 -8.72 -6.72
C PRO A 108 -16.14 -8.13 -8.06
N LEU A 109 -15.07 -7.33 -8.02
CA LEU A 109 -14.50 -6.66 -9.20
C LEU A 109 -13.27 -7.41 -9.70
N ALA A 110 -13.01 -7.33 -11.01
CA ALA A 110 -11.77 -7.85 -11.57
C ALA A 110 -10.59 -6.94 -11.16
N SER A 111 -9.41 -7.53 -10.98
CA SER A 111 -8.23 -6.79 -10.51
C SER A 111 -7.85 -5.61 -11.40
N ARG A 112 -8.04 -5.75 -12.71
CA ARG A 112 -7.80 -4.68 -13.69
C ARG A 112 -8.74 -3.47 -13.51
N ASP A 113 -9.97 -3.71 -13.07
CA ASP A 113 -10.99 -2.66 -12.93
C ASP A 113 -10.76 -1.85 -11.64
N LEU A 114 -9.94 -2.38 -10.71
CA LEU A 114 -9.55 -1.69 -9.48
C LEU A 114 -8.34 -0.76 -9.69
N VAL A 115 -7.50 -0.98 -10.69
CA VAL A 115 -6.26 -0.19 -10.88
C VAL A 115 -6.62 1.29 -11.10
N GLY A 116 -6.23 2.14 -10.15
CA GLY A 116 -6.51 3.58 -10.12
C GLY A 116 -7.97 3.95 -9.82
N ALA A 117 -8.85 2.97 -9.61
CA ALA A 117 -10.27 3.18 -9.36
C ALA A 117 -10.57 3.45 -7.89
N GLU A 118 -11.67 4.17 -7.67
CA GLU A 118 -12.24 4.43 -6.35
C GLU A 118 -13.75 4.15 -6.41
N VAL A 119 -14.20 3.09 -5.74
CA VAL A 119 -15.58 2.61 -5.79
C VAL A 119 -16.18 2.71 -4.40
N ALA A 120 -17.42 3.19 -4.26
CA ALA A 120 -18.07 3.17 -2.95
C ALA A 120 -18.34 1.72 -2.54
N LEU A 121 -17.98 1.33 -1.31
CA LEU A 121 -18.11 -0.07 -0.88
C LEU A 121 -19.58 -0.53 -0.90
N GLN A 122 -20.51 0.36 -0.57
CA GLN A 122 -21.95 0.11 -0.60
C GLN A 122 -22.51 -0.21 -1.99
N ASP A 123 -21.83 0.19 -3.07
CA ASP A 123 -22.28 -0.09 -4.45
C ASP A 123 -21.91 -1.52 -4.88
N ILE A 124 -20.96 -2.16 -4.18
CA ILE A 124 -20.41 -3.47 -4.55
C ILE A 124 -20.56 -4.54 -3.47
N ASP A 125 -20.92 -4.16 -2.23
CA ASP A 125 -21.20 -5.07 -1.14
C ASP A 125 -22.34 -4.54 -0.25
N SER A 126 -23.39 -5.35 -0.08
CA SER A 126 -24.59 -4.97 0.67
C SER A 126 -24.36 -4.74 2.16
N GLN A 127 -23.25 -5.25 2.73
CA GLN A 127 -22.90 -5.01 4.13
C GLN A 127 -22.09 -3.72 4.34
N GLY A 128 -21.68 -3.04 3.25
CA GLY A 128 -20.85 -1.83 3.30
C GLY A 128 -21.48 -0.69 4.09
N GLN A 129 -22.79 -0.44 3.91
CA GLN A 129 -23.52 0.61 4.63
C GLN A 129 -23.57 0.36 6.14
N GLN A 130 -23.80 -0.90 6.54
CA GLN A 130 -23.81 -1.29 7.94
C GLN A 130 -22.43 -1.09 8.59
N LEU A 131 -21.36 -1.52 7.91
CA LEU A 131 -20.00 -1.35 8.44
C LEU A 131 -19.64 0.13 8.57
N LEU A 132 -20.00 0.94 7.57
CA LEU A 132 -19.74 2.38 7.60
C LEU A 132 -20.33 2.99 8.89
N GLY A 133 -21.60 2.70 9.21
CA GLY A 133 -22.22 3.15 10.45
C GLY A 133 -21.46 2.73 11.71
N GLN A 134 -21.07 1.45 11.79
CA GLN A 134 -20.33 0.90 12.94
C GLN A 134 -18.95 1.55 13.13
N ILE A 135 -18.20 1.75 12.03
CA ILE A 135 -16.86 2.34 12.04
C ILE A 135 -16.93 3.84 12.35
N SER A 136 -17.92 4.56 11.84
CA SER A 136 -18.12 5.98 12.12
C SER A 136 -18.56 6.23 13.56
N SER A 137 -19.33 5.32 14.17
CA SER A 137 -19.75 5.43 15.57
C SER A 137 -18.73 4.87 16.58
N ALA A 138 -17.61 4.32 16.12
CA ALA A 138 -16.62 3.70 16.98
C ALA A 138 -15.90 4.75 17.85
N GLN A 139 -15.66 4.42 19.12
CA GLN A 139 -14.98 5.29 20.10
C GLN A 139 -13.46 5.33 19.92
N GLY A 140 -12.88 4.49 19.05
CA GLY A 140 -11.45 4.46 18.82
C GLY A 140 -10.99 3.43 17.81
N PHE A 141 -9.70 3.49 17.50
CA PHE A 141 -9.06 2.69 16.45
C PHE A 141 -9.23 1.18 16.66
N ASP A 142 -9.05 0.68 17.88
CA ASP A 142 -9.18 -0.75 18.16
C ASP A 142 -10.60 -1.28 17.94
N GLN A 143 -11.61 -0.47 18.24
CA GLN A 143 -13.01 -0.83 18.01
C GLN A 143 -13.34 -0.85 16.51
N GLN A 144 -12.79 0.09 15.72
CA GLN A 144 -12.92 0.07 14.26
C GLN A 144 -12.30 -1.19 13.65
N VAL A 145 -11.11 -1.58 14.13
CA VAL A 145 -10.46 -2.84 13.73
C VAL A 145 -11.34 -4.04 14.07
N ALA A 146 -11.87 -4.10 15.30
CA ALA A 146 -12.73 -5.20 15.73
C ALA A 146 -14.02 -5.31 14.91
N TYR A 147 -14.66 -4.18 14.56
CA TYR A 147 -15.85 -4.18 13.69
C TYR A 147 -15.53 -4.70 12.30
N PHE A 148 -14.44 -4.21 11.69
CA PHE A 148 -14.02 -4.69 10.38
C PHE A 148 -13.74 -6.20 10.39
N MET A 149 -12.95 -6.68 11.36
CA MET A 149 -12.59 -8.10 11.46
C MET A 149 -13.79 -8.99 11.74
N ARG A 150 -14.73 -8.56 12.59
CA ARG A 150 -15.97 -9.30 12.85
C ARG A 150 -16.81 -9.45 11.58
N GLN A 151 -16.91 -8.38 10.79
CA GLN A 151 -17.78 -8.39 9.62
C GLN A 151 -17.13 -9.05 8.39
N TYR A 152 -15.87 -8.76 8.10
CA TYR A 152 -15.20 -9.20 6.87
C TYR A 152 -14.09 -10.23 7.08
N GLY A 153 -13.68 -10.55 8.31
CA GLY A 153 -12.56 -11.46 8.57
C GLY A 153 -12.73 -12.83 7.90
N HIS A 154 -13.95 -13.38 7.91
CA HIS A 154 -14.28 -14.65 7.24
C HIS A 154 -14.32 -14.56 5.70
N ARG A 155 -14.37 -13.35 5.13
CA ARG A 155 -14.40 -13.06 3.67
C ARG A 155 -13.02 -12.66 3.13
N LEU A 156 -11.96 -12.83 3.94
CA LEU A 156 -10.57 -12.63 3.52
C LEU A 156 -9.97 -13.88 2.84
N ALA A 157 -10.70 -14.99 2.75
CA ALA A 157 -10.19 -16.20 2.12
C ALA A 157 -10.43 -16.18 0.60
N ARG A 158 -9.52 -15.55 -0.16
CA ARG A 158 -9.43 -15.76 -1.62
C ARG A 158 -8.09 -16.43 -1.92
N GLN A 159 -8.14 -17.58 -2.61
CA GLN A 159 -6.91 -18.26 -3.02
C GLN A 159 -6.20 -17.45 -4.09
N GLN A 160 -4.93 -17.10 -3.84
CA GLN A 160 -4.04 -16.55 -4.85
C GLN A 160 -3.60 -17.67 -5.79
N SER A 161 -3.51 -17.40 -7.10
CA SER A 161 -2.89 -18.34 -8.05
C SER A 161 -1.48 -18.71 -7.57
N PRO A 162 -1.11 -20.01 -7.50
CA PRO A 162 0.23 -20.44 -7.08
C PRO A 162 1.35 -19.81 -7.94
N LEU A 163 1.11 -19.65 -9.25
CA LEU A 163 2.05 -18.97 -10.15
C LEU A 163 2.22 -17.50 -9.74
N CYS A 164 1.13 -16.80 -9.46
CA CYS A 164 1.18 -15.41 -9.03
C CYS A 164 1.87 -15.25 -7.67
N ALA A 165 1.65 -16.18 -6.74
CA ALA A 165 2.36 -16.22 -5.46
C ALA A 165 3.88 -16.38 -5.67
N GLN A 166 4.31 -17.33 -6.50
CA GLN A 166 5.73 -17.53 -6.84
C GLN A 166 6.36 -16.30 -7.50
N VAL A 167 5.73 -15.76 -8.54
CA VAL A 167 6.23 -14.58 -9.26
C VAL A 167 6.31 -13.38 -8.33
N SER A 168 5.27 -13.11 -7.54
CA SER A 168 5.26 -11.99 -6.61
C SER A 168 6.31 -12.16 -5.51
N ALA A 169 6.49 -13.36 -4.96
CA ALA A 169 7.51 -13.64 -3.95
C ALA A 169 8.93 -13.40 -4.48
N LEU A 170 9.23 -13.84 -5.71
CA LEU A 170 10.53 -13.61 -6.33
C LEU A 170 10.78 -12.11 -6.62
N ILE A 171 9.77 -11.39 -7.12
CA ILE A 171 9.89 -9.95 -7.36
C ILE A 171 10.13 -9.19 -6.04
N LEU A 172 9.43 -9.56 -4.97
CA LEU A 172 9.59 -8.94 -3.65
C LEU A 172 10.96 -9.23 -3.03
N SER A 173 11.44 -10.48 -3.11
CA SER A 173 12.75 -10.87 -2.55
C SER A 173 13.93 -10.22 -3.27
N ARG A 174 13.73 -9.80 -4.52
CA ARG A 174 14.72 -9.10 -5.35
C ARG A 174 14.45 -7.60 -5.47
N HIS A 175 13.54 -7.07 -4.65
CA HIS A 175 13.21 -5.64 -4.60
C HIS A 175 12.82 -5.04 -5.97
N GLY A 176 12.18 -5.84 -6.84
CA GLY A 176 11.76 -5.40 -8.17
C GLY A 176 12.86 -5.45 -9.24
N ASP A 177 14.05 -5.95 -8.93
CA ASP A 177 15.12 -6.20 -9.91
C ASP A 177 15.06 -7.66 -10.40
N VAL A 178 14.05 -7.93 -11.23
CA VAL A 178 13.85 -9.24 -11.87
C VAL A 178 13.53 -9.04 -13.34
N ARG A 179 14.25 -9.74 -14.20
CA ARG A 179 14.02 -9.78 -15.64
C ARG A 179 13.03 -10.90 -16.00
N ILE A 180 12.35 -10.74 -17.13
CA ILE A 180 11.31 -11.69 -17.54
C ILE A 180 11.83 -13.12 -17.73
N HIS A 181 13.06 -13.30 -18.24
CA HIS A 181 13.65 -14.63 -18.42
C HIS A 181 13.98 -15.32 -17.08
N GLU A 182 14.25 -14.56 -16.02
CA GLU A 182 14.44 -15.11 -14.68
C GLU A 182 13.11 -15.64 -14.12
N LEU A 183 11.99 -14.97 -14.43
CA LEU A 183 10.65 -15.48 -14.10
C LEU A 183 10.31 -16.74 -14.89
N GLU A 184 10.67 -16.81 -16.17
CA GLU A 184 10.51 -18.01 -17.00
C GLU A 184 11.31 -19.19 -16.42
N ALA A 185 12.59 -18.98 -16.11
CA ALA A 185 13.46 -20.00 -15.53
C ALA A 185 12.98 -20.46 -14.14
N TYR A 186 12.51 -19.53 -13.30
CA TYR A 186 12.06 -19.83 -11.95
C TYR A 186 10.73 -20.60 -11.91
N THR A 187 9.80 -20.26 -12.81
CA THR A 187 8.44 -20.81 -12.78
C THR A 187 8.23 -21.96 -13.77
N GLY A 188 9.09 -22.10 -14.77
CA GLY A 188 8.94 -23.05 -15.88
C GLY A 188 7.89 -22.65 -16.92
N TYR A 189 7.22 -21.50 -16.76
CA TYR A 189 6.20 -21.03 -17.71
C TYR A 189 6.78 -20.00 -18.68
N SER A 190 6.18 -19.92 -19.87
CA SER A 190 6.53 -18.86 -20.83
C SER A 190 6.14 -17.48 -20.29
N SER A 191 6.91 -16.46 -20.67
CA SER A 191 6.65 -15.05 -20.38
C SER A 191 5.24 -14.61 -20.79
N ARG A 192 4.71 -15.13 -21.90
CA ARG A 192 3.33 -14.88 -22.34
C ARG A 192 2.32 -15.38 -21.31
N TYR A 193 2.48 -16.60 -20.81
CA TYR A 193 1.59 -17.19 -19.82
C TYR A 193 1.71 -16.50 -18.45
N ILE A 194 2.94 -16.17 -18.04
CA ILE A 194 3.21 -15.40 -16.82
C ILE A 194 2.51 -14.04 -16.89
N ASN A 195 2.73 -13.28 -17.98
CA ASN A 195 2.11 -11.96 -18.15
C ASN A 195 0.58 -12.05 -18.12
N LYS A 196 -0.02 -12.99 -18.86
CA LYS A 196 -1.47 -13.18 -18.89
C LYS A 196 -2.02 -13.46 -17.48
N THR A 197 -1.53 -14.53 -16.84
CA THR A 197 -2.03 -14.99 -15.55
C THR A 197 -1.82 -13.94 -14.46
N PHE A 198 -0.65 -13.30 -14.43
CA PHE A 198 -0.33 -12.28 -13.44
C PHE A 198 -1.18 -11.03 -13.61
N THR A 199 -1.39 -10.57 -14.84
CA THR A 199 -2.24 -9.41 -15.12
C THR A 199 -3.70 -9.67 -14.75
N GLU A 200 -4.21 -10.88 -14.99
CA GLU A 200 -5.57 -11.28 -14.59
C GLU A 200 -5.76 -11.20 -13.07
N HIS A 201 -4.74 -11.55 -12.27
CA HIS A 201 -4.85 -11.59 -10.81
C HIS A 201 -4.46 -10.29 -10.12
N PHE A 202 -3.48 -9.53 -10.64
CA PHE A 202 -3.00 -8.29 -10.03
C PHE A 202 -3.56 -7.03 -10.70
N GLY A 203 -4.13 -7.14 -11.90
CA GLY A 203 -4.50 -5.98 -12.73
C GLY A 203 -3.29 -5.28 -13.37
N LEU A 204 -2.08 -5.74 -13.05
CA LEU A 204 -0.80 -5.16 -13.45
C LEU A 204 0.05 -6.22 -14.14
N SER A 205 0.86 -5.83 -15.12
CA SER A 205 1.89 -6.73 -15.65
C SER A 205 3.00 -6.98 -14.63
N PRO A 206 3.70 -8.13 -14.68
CA PRO A 206 4.90 -8.38 -13.88
C PRO A 206 5.93 -7.24 -13.97
N LYS A 207 6.11 -6.65 -15.16
CA LYS A 207 7.02 -5.51 -15.36
C LYS A 207 6.58 -4.28 -14.57
N GLN A 208 5.29 -3.93 -14.59
CA GLN A 208 4.78 -2.82 -13.79
C GLN A 208 4.91 -3.11 -12.30
N TYR A 209 4.63 -4.34 -11.87
CA TYR A 209 4.80 -4.75 -10.48
C TYR A 209 6.26 -4.64 -10.02
N CYS A 210 7.25 -5.05 -10.83
CA CYS A 210 8.66 -4.82 -10.55
C CYS A 210 8.99 -3.35 -10.29
N LEU A 211 8.47 -2.43 -11.14
CA LEU A 211 8.69 -0.99 -10.95
C LEU A 211 8.07 -0.48 -9.65
N ILE A 212 6.85 -0.92 -9.33
CA ILE A 212 6.16 -0.54 -8.08
C ILE A 212 6.93 -1.05 -6.85
N VAL A 213 7.39 -2.30 -6.87
CA VAL A 213 8.16 -2.89 -5.77
C VAL A 213 9.47 -2.15 -5.56
N ARG A 214 10.20 -1.82 -6.63
CA ARG A 214 11.44 -1.03 -6.60
C ARG A 214 11.21 0.36 -6.01
N PHE A 215 10.14 1.02 -6.43
CA PHE A 215 9.75 2.31 -5.91
C PHE A 215 9.37 2.27 -4.43
N GLN A 216 8.55 1.29 -4.03
CA GLN A 216 8.16 1.08 -2.63
C GLN A 216 9.37 0.77 -1.75
N HIS A 217 10.33 -0.02 -2.24
CA HIS A 217 11.59 -0.24 -1.55
C HIS A 217 12.37 1.07 -1.38
N THR A 218 12.48 1.88 -2.44
CA THR A 218 13.13 3.21 -2.37
C THR A 218 12.46 4.09 -1.31
N LEU A 219 11.12 4.15 -1.28
CA LEU A 219 10.38 4.92 -0.27
C LEU A 219 10.66 4.40 1.15
N GLN A 220 10.70 3.09 1.34
CA GLN A 220 11.02 2.49 2.64
C GLN A 220 12.42 2.91 3.11
N GLN A 221 13.43 2.90 2.24
CA GLN A 221 14.78 3.37 2.59
C GLN A 221 14.82 4.87 2.91
N LEU A 222 14.10 5.70 2.16
CA LEU A 222 14.05 7.15 2.40
C LEU A 222 13.27 7.55 3.64
N THR A 223 12.34 6.71 4.08
CA THR A 223 11.50 7.00 5.24
C THR A 223 12.09 6.50 6.55
N GLN A 224 13.11 5.63 6.53
CA GLN A 224 13.80 5.17 7.75
C GLN A 224 14.38 6.33 8.57
N ALA A 225 14.60 6.09 9.87
CA ALA A 225 15.20 7.08 10.77
C ALA A 225 16.59 7.54 10.31
N ASN A 226 17.37 6.62 9.71
CA ASN A 226 18.66 6.90 9.09
C ASN A 226 18.55 6.60 7.59
N PRO A 227 18.05 7.54 6.77
CA PRO A 227 17.82 7.28 5.36
C PRO A 227 19.13 7.16 4.60
N MET A 228 19.14 6.27 3.61
CA MET A 228 20.26 6.16 2.68
C MET A 228 20.36 7.42 1.80
N SER A 229 21.58 7.76 1.35
CA SER A 229 21.77 8.86 0.40
C SER A 229 21.08 8.57 -0.94
N LEU A 230 20.58 9.62 -1.60
CA LEU A 230 19.93 9.49 -2.91
C LEU A 230 20.86 8.89 -3.97
N THR A 231 22.16 9.16 -3.87
CA THR A 231 23.18 8.60 -4.78
C THR A 231 23.31 7.10 -4.59
N ASN A 232 23.41 6.62 -3.35
CA ASN A 232 23.51 5.19 -3.07
C ASN A 232 22.23 4.46 -3.46
N LEU A 233 21.06 5.06 -3.22
CA LEU A 233 19.79 4.48 -3.65
C LEU A 233 19.68 4.35 -5.17
N ALA A 234 20.11 5.37 -5.92
CA ALA A 234 20.11 5.26 -7.39
C ALA A 234 21.00 4.11 -7.89
N LEU A 235 22.17 3.92 -7.26
CA LEU A 235 23.10 2.84 -7.59
C LEU A 235 22.56 1.44 -7.22
N GLU A 236 22.02 1.29 -6.00
CA GLU A 236 21.49 0.00 -5.52
C GLU A 236 20.26 -0.48 -6.30
N GLN A 237 19.45 0.44 -6.83
CA GLN A 237 18.21 0.12 -7.54
C GLN A 237 18.42 -0.18 -9.04
N GLY A 238 19.67 -0.32 -9.47
CA GLY A 238 20.03 -0.73 -10.83
C GLY A 238 19.66 0.30 -11.91
N TYR A 239 19.57 1.57 -11.56
CA TYR A 239 19.33 2.62 -12.55
C TYR A 239 20.58 2.86 -13.40
N ALA A 240 20.40 2.90 -14.71
CA ALA A 240 21.49 3.16 -15.66
C ALA A 240 22.11 4.55 -15.45
N ASP A 241 21.29 5.53 -15.06
CA ASP A 241 21.73 6.88 -14.72
C ASP A 241 20.79 7.56 -13.71
N GLN A 242 21.30 8.60 -13.06
CA GLN A 242 20.57 9.38 -12.06
C GLN A 242 19.34 10.08 -12.66
N SER A 243 19.37 10.51 -13.93
CA SER A 243 18.25 11.21 -14.55
C SER A 243 17.04 10.30 -14.76
N HIS A 244 17.24 9.01 -15.03
CA HIS A 244 16.17 8.02 -15.06
C HIS A 244 15.53 7.86 -13.68
N PHE A 245 16.33 7.68 -12.64
CA PHE A 245 15.86 7.59 -11.25
C PHE A 245 15.01 8.80 -10.84
N LEU A 246 15.53 10.02 -11.08
CA LEU A 246 14.84 11.25 -10.69
C LEU A 246 13.48 11.40 -11.39
N ARG A 247 13.41 11.07 -12.68
CA ARG A 247 12.17 11.14 -13.48
C ARG A 247 11.15 10.10 -13.02
N GLU A 248 11.59 8.85 -12.81
CA GLU A 248 10.71 7.78 -12.34
C GLU A 248 10.18 8.07 -10.93
N PHE A 249 11.06 8.48 -10.01
CA PHE A 249 10.65 8.84 -8.66
C PHE A 249 9.63 9.99 -8.67
N LYS A 250 9.88 11.06 -9.43
CA LYS A 250 8.93 12.19 -9.52
C LYS A 250 7.59 11.76 -10.09
N LYS A 251 7.56 10.84 -11.06
CA LYS A 251 6.32 10.29 -11.61
C LYS A 251 5.51 9.50 -10.58
N PHE A 252 6.18 8.71 -9.72
CA PHE A 252 5.51 7.86 -8.74
C PHE A 252 5.21 8.56 -7.41
N ALA A 253 6.01 9.55 -7.03
CA ALA A 253 5.86 10.29 -5.79
C ALA A 253 5.27 11.70 -5.97
N ALA A 254 5.04 12.20 -7.19
CA ALA A 254 4.69 13.61 -7.50
C ALA A 254 5.75 14.67 -7.11
N LEU A 255 6.69 14.35 -6.22
CA LEU A 255 7.79 15.22 -5.80
C LEU A 255 9.14 14.69 -6.29
N ALA A 256 10.09 15.61 -6.54
CA ALA A 256 11.49 15.23 -6.71
C ALA A 256 12.04 14.62 -5.40
N PRO A 257 12.97 13.65 -5.45
CA PRO A 257 13.45 12.97 -4.25
C PRO A 257 13.99 13.90 -3.16
N THR A 258 14.71 14.96 -3.52
CA THR A 258 15.23 15.95 -2.56
C THR A 258 14.11 16.69 -1.83
N LYS A 259 13.05 17.09 -2.55
CA LYS A 259 11.86 17.71 -1.96
C LYS A 259 11.07 16.74 -1.09
N PHE A 260 11.00 15.49 -1.50
CA PHE A 260 10.37 14.44 -0.71
C PHE A 260 11.09 14.22 0.62
N VAL A 261 12.42 14.07 0.61
CA VAL A 261 13.23 13.94 1.83
C VAL A 261 13.09 15.18 2.72
N GLN A 262 13.13 16.38 2.14
CA GLN A 262 12.90 17.62 2.87
C GLN A 262 11.55 17.62 3.61
N ALA A 263 10.48 17.17 2.93
CA ALA A 263 9.15 17.08 3.54
C ALA A 263 9.12 16.07 4.72
N LEU A 264 9.77 14.91 4.57
CA LEU A 264 9.88 13.91 5.64
C LEU A 264 10.57 14.46 6.88
N SER A 265 11.68 15.19 6.70
CA SER A 265 12.44 15.79 7.80
C SER A 265 11.65 16.89 8.50
N GLN A 266 11.04 17.80 7.74
CA GLN A 266 10.27 18.94 8.28
C GLN A 266 9.03 18.49 9.05
N SER A 267 8.41 17.38 8.65
CA SER A 267 7.21 16.86 9.30
C SER A 267 7.52 15.98 10.52
N HIS A 268 8.79 15.69 10.83
CA HIS A 268 9.19 14.66 11.77
C HIS A 268 8.49 13.30 11.48
N TYR A 269 8.51 12.88 10.21
CA TYR A 269 7.70 11.77 9.68
C TYR A 269 7.62 10.53 10.60
N GLN A 270 8.76 10.03 11.09
CA GLN A 270 8.79 8.83 11.93
C GLN A 270 8.11 9.03 13.29
N ALA A 271 8.22 10.22 13.89
CA ALA A 271 7.62 10.52 15.19
C ALA A 271 6.08 10.56 15.12
N ARG A 272 5.50 10.69 13.92
CA ARG A 272 4.05 10.67 13.72
C ARG A 272 3.48 9.24 13.71
N ILE A 273 4.30 8.22 13.49
CA ILE A 273 3.81 6.84 13.31
C ILE A 273 3.72 6.15 14.66
N LEU A 274 2.50 5.85 15.10
CA LEU A 274 2.25 4.99 16.26
C LEU A 274 1.99 3.56 15.79
N LEU A 275 2.96 2.68 15.98
CA LEU A 275 2.90 1.28 15.55
C LEU A 275 2.42 0.37 16.69
N SER A 276 1.46 -0.49 16.39
CA SER A 276 1.05 -1.60 17.27
C SER A 276 0.85 -2.90 16.48
N ALA A 277 0.84 -4.03 17.18
CA ALA A 277 0.48 -5.32 16.61
C ALA A 277 -1.01 -5.61 16.84
N TYR A 278 -1.62 -6.33 15.90
CA TYR A 278 -2.87 -7.04 16.11
C TYR A 278 -2.54 -8.46 16.58
N GLU A 279 -3.01 -8.81 17.77
CA GLU A 279 -2.93 -10.16 18.34
C GLU A 279 -4.10 -11.03 17.87
#